data_AF-A0A511V370-F1
#
_entry.id   AF-A0A511V370-F1
#
_cell.length_a   1.000
_cell.length_b   1.000
_cell.length_c   1.000
_cell.angle_alpha   90.00
_cell.angle_beta   90.00
_cell.angle_gamma   90.00
#
_symmetry.space_group_name_H-M   'P 1'
#
loop_
_entity.id
_entity.type
_entity.pdbx_description
1 polymer ?
#
loop_
_entity_poly.entity_id
_entity_poly.type
_entity_poly.pdbx_seq_one_letter_code
_entity_poly.pdbx_strand_id
1 'polypeptide(L)'
;MQPNVAAVRGVCDNFQAPQERTDDVYRIVEEAKGRPEITVEEKKTMQGTLLLGFYTEHGVFRLVVQAGLPIKGRLYINGITEEEMVSNPLIRLFYGAVYLMGASGMLRLYEEGVSKDIYFREGRIYENNGFGGETELANILVDQYIEQQIVEGRINFLLEKLNDCIEQQEEPNMHMIKQELSELTDQWNELQRY
;
A
#
# COMPACT_ATOMS: atom_id res chain seq x y z
N MET A 1 -25.56 -0.43 -28.23
CA MET A 1 -25.61 -1.05 -26.88
C MET A 1 -24.23 -0.86 -26.29
N GLN A 2 -24.09 -0.06 -25.22
CA GLN A 2 -22.87 -0.09 -24.43
C GLN A 2 -22.85 -1.44 -23.69
N PRO A 3 -21.73 -2.17 -23.67
CA PRO A 3 -21.62 -3.35 -22.83
C PRO A 3 -21.81 -2.91 -21.38
N ASN A 4 -22.73 -3.55 -20.65
CA ASN A 4 -22.77 -3.45 -19.19
C ASN A 4 -21.46 -4.05 -18.70
N VAL A 5 -20.48 -3.21 -18.37
CA VAL A 5 -19.28 -3.69 -17.71
C VAL A 5 -19.66 -3.99 -16.26
N ALA A 6 -19.46 -5.23 -15.85
CA ALA A 6 -19.76 -5.68 -14.50
C ALA A 6 -19.01 -4.81 -13.48
N ALA A 7 -19.75 -4.25 -12.52
CA ALA A 7 -19.20 -3.38 -11.50
C ALA A 7 -18.88 -4.20 -10.24
N VAL A 8 -17.60 -4.29 -9.91
CA VAL A 8 -17.06 -4.90 -8.70
C VAL A 8 -17.27 -3.96 -7.51
N ARG A 9 -17.78 -4.53 -6.42
CA ARG A 9 -17.81 -3.90 -5.09
C ARG A 9 -16.98 -4.74 -4.14
N GLY A 10 -16.44 -4.12 -3.10
CA GLY A 10 -15.60 -4.84 -2.15
C GLY A 10 -15.64 -4.28 -0.76
N VAL A 11 -15.43 -5.17 0.22
CA VAL A 11 -15.36 -4.81 1.63
C VAL A 11 -14.28 -5.62 2.34
N CYS A 12 -13.46 -4.92 3.11
CA CYS A 12 -12.66 -5.50 4.18
C CYS A 12 -12.96 -4.70 5.46
N ASP A 13 -13.44 -5.38 6.50
CA ASP A 13 -13.79 -4.75 7.78
C ASP A 13 -12.91 -5.24 8.95
N ASN A 14 -11.98 -6.16 8.65
CA ASN A 14 -11.20 -6.92 9.62
C ASN A 14 -9.68 -6.86 9.40
N PHE A 15 -9.17 -5.89 8.64
CA PHE A 15 -7.72 -5.66 8.50
C PHE A 15 -7.12 -5.39 9.88
N GLN A 16 -6.08 -6.15 10.23
CA GLN A 16 -5.32 -5.99 11.47
C GLN A 16 -3.84 -6.16 11.22
N ALA A 17 -3.03 -5.27 11.78
CA ALA A 17 -1.57 -5.37 11.73
C ALA A 17 -0.96 -5.18 13.14
N PRO A 18 0.25 -5.72 13.39
CA PRO A 18 0.95 -5.54 14.65
C PRO A 18 1.23 -4.06 14.95
N GLN A 19 1.17 -3.68 16.22
CA GLN A 19 1.37 -2.28 16.65
C GLN A 19 2.80 -1.79 16.34
N GLU A 20 3.76 -2.71 16.33
CA GLU A 20 5.17 -2.47 16.05
C GLU A 20 5.41 -1.94 14.63
N ARG A 21 4.44 -2.11 13.73
CA ARG A 21 4.49 -1.61 12.34
C ARG A 21 3.92 -0.20 12.18
N THR A 22 3.82 0.57 13.27
CA THR A 22 3.33 1.96 13.22
C THR A 22 4.17 2.84 12.30
N ASP A 23 5.47 2.60 12.19
CA ASP A 23 6.34 3.37 11.28
C ASP A 23 5.97 3.15 9.80
N ASP A 24 5.52 1.95 9.44
CA ASP A 24 5.04 1.66 8.09
C ASP A 24 3.73 2.38 7.76
N VAL A 25 2.95 2.79 8.77
CA VAL A 25 1.76 3.63 8.55
C VAL A 25 2.15 4.98 7.96
N TYR A 26 3.21 5.61 8.46
CA TYR A 26 3.67 6.89 7.92
C TYR A 26 4.19 6.73 6.49
N ARG A 27 4.85 5.61 6.17
CA ARG A 27 5.26 5.30 4.79
C ARG A 27 4.07 5.24 3.84
N ILE A 28 2.99 4.57 4.25
CA ILE A 28 1.74 4.52 3.48
C ILE A 28 1.11 5.91 3.32
N VAL A 29 1.17 6.75 4.35
CA VAL A 29 0.64 8.13 4.30
C VAL A 29 1.41 8.98 3.28
N GLU A 30 2.75 8.95 3.33
CA GLU A 30 3.58 9.71 2.41
C GLU A 30 3.41 9.22 0.97
N GLU A 31 3.33 7.91 0.77
CA GLU A 31 3.04 7.32 -0.54
C GLU A 31 1.68 7.76 -1.08
N ALA A 32 0.65 7.81 -0.23
CA ALA A 32 -0.67 8.29 -0.64
C ALA A 32 -0.67 9.78 -1.00
N LYS A 33 0.09 10.62 -0.29
CA LYS A 33 0.22 12.07 -0.57
C LYS A 33 0.91 12.35 -1.90
N GLY A 34 1.77 11.44 -2.36
CA GLY A 34 2.41 11.52 -3.68
C GLY A 34 1.45 11.30 -4.85
N ARG A 35 0.24 10.80 -4.59
CA ARG A 35 -0.74 10.40 -5.62
C ARG A 35 -1.89 11.39 -5.70
N PRO A 36 -2.03 12.18 -6.79
CA PRO A 36 -3.08 13.18 -6.92
C PRO A 36 -4.50 12.60 -6.92
N GLU A 37 -4.65 11.31 -7.21
CA GLU A 37 -5.93 10.60 -7.21
C GLU A 37 -6.43 10.23 -5.81
N ILE A 38 -5.56 10.29 -4.79
CA ILE A 38 -5.89 9.93 -3.42
C ILE A 38 -6.00 11.19 -2.57
N THR A 39 -7.18 11.44 -2.03
CA THR A 39 -7.35 12.41 -0.95
C THR A 39 -6.99 11.78 0.38
N VAL A 40 -6.04 12.38 1.11
CA VAL A 40 -5.59 11.91 2.43
C VAL A 40 -6.19 12.77 3.53
N GLU A 41 -6.84 12.15 4.50
CA GLU A 41 -7.30 12.78 5.73
C GLU A 41 -6.54 12.22 6.94
N GLU A 42 -5.97 13.12 7.75
CA GLU A 42 -5.29 12.78 8.99
C GLU A 42 -5.95 13.47 10.17
N LYS A 43 -6.34 12.71 11.20
CA LYS A 43 -6.94 13.27 12.41
C LYS A 43 -6.39 12.60 13.65
N LYS A 44 -5.72 13.39 14.50
CA LYS A 44 -5.31 12.97 15.84
C LYS A 44 -6.38 13.32 16.86
N THR A 45 -6.85 12.33 17.60
CA THR A 45 -7.84 12.51 18.67
C THR A 45 -7.16 12.96 19.96
N MET A 46 -7.95 13.53 20.89
CA MET A 46 -7.48 13.91 22.22
C MET A 46 -6.92 12.74 23.04
N GLN A 47 -7.34 11.51 22.71
CA GLN A 47 -6.91 10.27 23.37
C GLN A 47 -5.60 9.71 22.77
N GLY A 48 -4.99 10.42 21.81
CA GLY A 48 -3.75 10.00 21.15
C GLY A 48 -3.94 9.03 19.99
N THR A 49 -5.17 8.60 19.69
CA THR A 49 -5.49 7.78 18.51
C THR A 49 -5.32 8.60 17.22
N LEU A 50 -4.58 8.06 16.27
CA LEU A 50 -4.45 8.59 14.91
C LEU A 50 -5.46 7.88 14.00
N LEU A 51 -6.28 8.68 13.33
CA LEU A 51 -7.26 8.24 12.34
C LEU A 51 -6.79 8.71 10.97
N LEU A 52 -6.70 7.76 10.03
CA LEU A 52 -6.28 8.01 8.66
C LEU A 52 -7.37 7.58 7.70
N GLY A 53 -7.64 8.38 6.69
CA GLY A 53 -8.54 8.06 5.59
C GLY A 53 -7.89 8.35 4.24
N PHE A 54 -7.96 7.40 3.35
CA PHE A 54 -7.49 7.48 1.96
C PHE A 54 -8.71 7.32 1.07
N TYR A 55 -9.02 8.32 0.28
CA TYR A 55 -10.25 8.39 -0.49
C TYR A 55 -9.96 8.53 -1.98
N THR A 56 -10.71 7.80 -2.78
CA THR A 56 -10.78 7.98 -4.23
C THR A 56 -12.25 8.06 -4.65
N GLU A 57 -12.53 8.33 -5.93
CA GLU A 57 -13.90 8.27 -6.46
C GLU A 57 -14.56 6.90 -6.22
N HIS A 58 -13.75 5.83 -6.22
CA HIS A 58 -14.23 4.46 -6.20
C HIS A 58 -14.11 3.76 -4.85
N GLY A 59 -13.69 4.45 -3.78
CA GLY A 59 -13.55 3.77 -2.51
C GLY A 59 -12.91 4.58 -1.39
N VAL A 60 -12.82 3.93 -0.24
CA VAL A 60 -12.14 4.45 0.93
C VAL A 60 -11.37 3.36 1.66
N PHE A 61 -10.12 3.64 2.00
CA PHE A 61 -9.32 2.86 2.93
C PHE A 61 -9.11 3.68 4.20
N ARG A 62 -9.36 3.10 5.37
CA ARG A 62 -9.16 3.77 6.67
C ARG A 62 -8.22 2.97 7.54
N LEU A 63 -7.40 3.66 8.30
CA LEU A 63 -6.57 3.09 9.36
C LEU A 63 -6.84 3.79 10.69
N VAL A 64 -6.77 3.01 11.75
CA VAL A 64 -6.86 3.47 13.14
C VAL A 64 -5.64 2.95 13.86
N VAL A 65 -4.81 3.89 14.35
CA VAL A 65 -3.60 3.60 15.11
C VAL A 65 -3.78 4.11 16.53
N GLN A 66 -3.67 3.20 17.50
CA GLN A 66 -3.77 3.52 18.92
C GLN A 66 -2.62 2.81 19.66
N ALA A 67 -1.97 3.54 20.57
CA ALA A 67 -0.86 3.00 21.34
C ALA A 67 -1.29 1.74 22.13
N GLY A 68 -0.45 0.70 22.08
CA GLY A 68 -0.68 -0.57 22.76
C GLY A 68 -1.78 -1.46 22.17
N LEU A 69 -2.36 -1.08 21.02
CA LEU A 69 -3.37 -1.90 20.32
C LEU A 69 -2.92 -2.20 18.89
N PRO A 70 -3.34 -3.35 18.32
CA PRO A 70 -3.14 -3.62 16.90
C PRO A 70 -3.70 -2.50 16.02
N ILE A 71 -3.00 -2.20 14.93
CA ILE A 71 -3.46 -1.27 13.90
C ILE A 71 -4.69 -1.90 13.23
N LYS A 72 -5.79 -1.16 13.12
CA LYS A 72 -7.02 -1.64 12.50
C LYS A 72 -7.30 -0.90 11.22
N GLY A 73 -7.77 -1.62 10.20
CA GLY A 73 -8.09 -1.05 8.91
C GLY A 73 -9.45 -1.47 8.38
N ARG A 74 -9.98 -0.67 7.46
CA ARG A 74 -11.18 -1.02 6.69
C ARG A 74 -11.07 -0.50 5.26
N LEU A 75 -11.39 -1.33 4.28
CA LEU A 75 -11.47 -0.96 2.87
C LEU A 75 -12.92 -1.11 2.39
N TYR A 76 -13.40 -0.11 1.65
CA TYR A 76 -14.64 -0.18 0.89
C TYR A 76 -14.35 0.21 -0.55
N ILE A 77 -14.82 -0.62 -1.48
CA ILE A 77 -14.68 -0.43 -2.92
C ILE A 77 -16.09 -0.37 -3.49
N ASN A 78 -16.36 0.64 -4.31
CA ASN A 78 -17.67 0.84 -4.92
C ASN A 78 -17.55 1.12 -6.40
N GLY A 79 -17.98 0.14 -7.20
CA GLY A 79 -18.24 0.34 -8.62
C GLY A 79 -16.98 0.60 -9.43
N ILE A 80 -16.09 -0.39 -9.44
CA ILE A 80 -14.95 -0.46 -10.35
C ILE A 80 -15.09 -1.67 -11.25
N THR A 81 -14.54 -1.62 -12.45
CA THR A 81 -14.41 -2.80 -13.30
C THR A 81 -13.24 -3.69 -12.84
N GLU A 82 -13.20 -4.94 -13.28
CA GLU A 82 -12.09 -5.85 -12.97
C GLU A 82 -10.74 -5.30 -13.52
N GLU A 83 -10.77 -4.68 -14.71
CA GLU A 83 -9.59 -4.04 -15.33
C GLU A 83 -9.10 -2.85 -14.50
N GLU A 84 -10.01 -1.99 -14.04
CA GLU A 84 -9.68 -0.86 -13.17
C GLU A 84 -9.13 -1.33 -11.82
N MET A 85 -9.56 -2.49 -11.32
CA MET A 85 -9.10 -3.01 -10.04
C MET A 85 -7.59 -3.24 -9.98
N VAL A 86 -6.98 -3.68 -11.09
CA VAL A 86 -5.53 -3.92 -11.20
C VAL A 86 -4.72 -2.62 -11.17
N SER A 87 -5.31 -1.54 -11.68
CA SER A 87 -4.66 -0.23 -11.78
C SER A 87 -5.08 0.75 -10.69
N ASN A 88 -6.10 0.42 -9.89
CA ASN A 88 -6.70 1.35 -8.95
C ASN A 88 -5.70 1.74 -7.83
N PRO A 89 -5.40 3.03 -7.66
CA PRO A 89 -4.38 3.48 -6.71
C PRO A 89 -4.74 3.17 -5.25
N LEU A 90 -6.04 3.13 -4.90
CA LEU A 90 -6.47 2.80 -3.55
C LEU A 90 -6.28 1.31 -3.24
N ILE A 91 -6.56 0.43 -4.21
CA ILE A 91 -6.35 -1.02 -4.07
C ILE A 91 -4.86 -1.33 -3.94
N ARG A 92 -4.05 -0.65 -4.75
CA ARG A 92 -2.58 -0.74 -4.66
C ARG A 92 -2.06 -0.29 -3.31
N LEU A 93 -2.53 0.85 -2.81
CA LEU A 93 -2.18 1.35 -1.48
C LEU A 93 -2.59 0.36 -0.38
N PHE A 94 -3.78 -0.25 -0.49
CA PHE A 94 -4.26 -1.25 0.45
C PHE A 94 -3.38 -2.50 0.47
N TYR A 95 -3.02 -3.07 -0.70
CA TYR A 95 -2.13 -4.23 -0.74
C TYR A 95 -0.71 -3.90 -0.27
N GLY A 96 -0.21 -2.69 -0.58
CA GLY A 96 1.04 -2.19 -0.01
C GLY A 96 0.98 -2.15 1.52
N ALA A 97 -0.13 -1.66 2.09
CA ALA A 97 -0.32 -1.65 3.54
C ALA A 97 -0.44 -3.06 4.13
N VAL A 98 -1.11 -4.00 3.44
CA VAL A 98 -1.17 -5.41 3.86
C VAL A 98 0.24 -5.98 4.02
N TYR A 99 1.06 -5.85 2.99
CA TYR A 99 2.41 -6.40 3.00
C TYR A 99 3.33 -5.66 3.99
N LEU A 100 3.43 -4.34 3.88
CA LEU A 100 4.36 -3.54 4.69
C LEU A 100 4.03 -3.63 6.17
N MET A 101 2.77 -3.78 6.54
CA MET A 101 2.41 -3.91 7.96
C MET A 101 2.28 -5.37 8.41
N GLY A 102 2.52 -6.36 7.54
CA GLY A 102 2.28 -7.77 7.88
C GLY A 102 0.84 -8.03 8.31
N ALA A 103 -0.12 -7.38 7.64
CA ALA A 103 -1.51 -7.39 8.06
C ALA A 103 -2.19 -8.75 7.78
N SER A 104 -3.26 -9.00 8.53
CA SER A 104 -4.15 -10.14 8.35
C SER A 104 -5.61 -9.70 8.26
N GLY A 105 -6.43 -10.45 7.51
CA GLY A 105 -7.83 -10.13 7.26
C GLY A 105 -8.37 -10.78 5.99
N MET A 106 -9.50 -10.25 5.51
CA MET A 106 -10.18 -10.75 4.32
C MET A 106 -10.84 -9.58 3.57
N LEU A 107 -10.60 -9.52 2.26
CA LEU A 107 -11.30 -8.67 1.31
C LEU A 107 -12.31 -9.52 0.55
N ARG A 108 -13.59 -9.20 0.71
CA ARG A 108 -14.68 -9.81 -0.05
C ARG A 108 -15.06 -8.93 -1.21
N LEU A 109 -15.05 -9.50 -2.41
CA LEU A 109 -15.45 -8.87 -3.66
C LEU A 109 -16.79 -9.42 -4.12
N TYR A 110 -17.60 -8.57 -4.71
CA TYR A 110 -18.93 -8.86 -5.23
C TYR A 110 -19.03 -8.38 -6.67
N GLU A 111 -19.35 -9.28 -7.58
CA GLU A 111 -19.53 -9.00 -9.00
C GLU A 111 -20.71 -9.83 -9.52
N GLU A 112 -21.74 -9.18 -10.07
CA GLU A 112 -22.88 -9.82 -10.77
C GLU A 112 -23.42 -11.14 -10.15
N GLY A 113 -23.51 -11.21 -8.81
CA GLY A 113 -24.05 -12.38 -8.09
C GLY A 113 -23.01 -13.44 -7.71
N VAL A 114 -21.74 -13.24 -8.06
CA VAL A 114 -20.59 -14.01 -7.59
C VAL A 114 -19.87 -13.25 -6.47
N SER A 115 -19.42 -13.98 -5.46
CA SER A 115 -18.54 -13.45 -4.42
C SER A 115 -17.18 -14.12 -4.45
N LYS A 116 -16.12 -13.33 -4.38
CA LYS A 116 -14.72 -13.80 -4.30
C LYS A 116 -14.09 -13.30 -3.01
N ASP A 117 -13.53 -14.21 -2.22
CA ASP A 117 -12.85 -13.89 -0.97
C ASP A 117 -11.32 -13.95 -1.18
N ILE A 118 -10.65 -12.85 -0.87
CA ILE A 118 -9.19 -12.70 -0.86
C ILE A 118 -8.76 -12.62 0.60
N TYR A 119 -8.02 -13.61 1.06
CA TYR A 119 -7.47 -13.64 2.41
C TYR A 119 -6.10 -13.02 2.43
N PHE A 120 -5.72 -12.42 3.55
CA PHE A 120 -4.34 -12.05 3.79
C PHE A 120 -3.93 -12.46 5.20
N ARG A 121 -2.70 -12.97 5.32
CA ARG A 121 -2.14 -13.54 6.55
C ARG A 121 -0.69 -13.11 6.64
N GLU A 122 -0.37 -12.36 7.69
CA GLU A 122 1.00 -11.88 7.96
C GLU A 122 1.64 -11.21 6.73
N GLY A 123 0.86 -10.41 5.99
CA GLY A 123 1.29 -9.69 4.79
C GLY A 123 1.25 -10.47 3.49
N ARG A 124 0.96 -11.77 3.52
CA ARG A 124 0.80 -12.61 2.32
C ARG A 124 -0.65 -12.66 1.88
N ILE A 125 -0.91 -12.69 0.58
CA ILE A 125 -2.26 -12.66 0.00
C ILE A 125 -2.60 -14.02 -0.62
N TYR A 126 -3.80 -14.51 -0.35
CA TYR A 126 -4.31 -15.81 -0.77
C TYR A 126 -5.67 -15.63 -1.44
N GLU A 127 -5.85 -16.25 -2.60
CA GLU A 127 -7.14 -16.32 -3.27
C GLU A 127 -7.78 -17.69 -3.07
N ASN A 128 -9.06 -17.70 -2.69
CA ASN A 128 -9.86 -18.92 -2.67
C ASN A 128 -10.56 -19.08 -4.02
N ASN A 129 -10.30 -20.21 -4.70
CA ASN A 129 -10.88 -20.52 -6.00
C ASN A 129 -12.30 -21.14 -5.93
N GLY A 130 -12.93 -21.15 -4.75
CA GLY A 130 -14.27 -21.70 -4.55
C GLY A 130 -14.34 -23.23 -4.48
N PHE A 131 -13.22 -23.93 -4.72
CA PHE A 131 -13.12 -25.39 -4.66
C PHE A 131 -12.41 -25.90 -3.39
N GLY A 132 -12.23 -25.03 -2.40
CA GLY A 132 -11.54 -25.35 -1.14
C GLY A 132 -10.01 -25.35 -1.23
N GLY A 133 -9.45 -24.96 -2.37
CA GLY A 133 -8.02 -24.69 -2.54
C GLY A 133 -7.71 -23.22 -2.37
N GLU A 134 -6.72 -22.90 -1.53
CA GLU A 134 -6.14 -21.57 -1.43
C GLU A 134 -4.88 -21.52 -2.27
N THR A 135 -4.79 -20.56 -3.18
CA THR A 135 -3.56 -20.26 -3.90
C THR A 135 -2.93 -19.05 -3.25
N GLU A 136 -1.71 -19.19 -2.72
CA GLU A 136 -0.90 -18.02 -2.40
C GLU A 136 -0.71 -17.27 -3.71
N LEU A 137 -1.22 -16.04 -3.77
CA LEU A 137 -0.87 -15.14 -4.83
C LEU A 137 0.59 -14.79 -4.56
N ALA A 138 1.52 -15.61 -5.08
CA ALA A 138 2.94 -15.25 -5.17
C ALA A 138 2.94 -13.94 -5.93
N ASN A 139 3.17 -12.87 -5.20
CA ASN A 139 2.60 -11.61 -5.60
C ASN A 139 3.64 -10.93 -6.46
N ILE A 140 4.07 -11.53 -7.58
CA ILE A 140 5.14 -10.99 -8.42
C ILE A 140 4.88 -9.50 -8.71
N LEU A 141 3.61 -9.12 -8.93
CA LEU A 141 3.20 -7.73 -9.12
C LEU A 141 3.19 -6.87 -7.84
N VAL A 142 3.03 -7.43 -6.64
CA VAL A 142 3.10 -6.68 -5.36
C VAL A 142 4.49 -6.74 -4.73
N ASP A 143 5.23 -7.83 -4.84
CA ASP A 143 6.64 -7.97 -4.46
C ASP A 143 7.51 -7.07 -5.36
N GLN A 144 7.33 -7.08 -6.69
CA GLN A 144 8.02 -6.13 -7.58
C GLN A 144 7.58 -4.69 -7.32
N TYR A 145 6.29 -4.45 -7.11
CA TYR A 145 5.78 -3.10 -6.83
C TYR A 145 6.26 -2.58 -5.47
N ILE A 146 6.35 -3.42 -4.45
CA ILE A 146 6.83 -3.01 -3.13
C ILE A 146 8.35 -2.87 -3.12
N GLU A 147 9.09 -3.74 -3.81
CA GLU A 147 10.53 -3.55 -4.02
C GLU A 147 10.79 -2.26 -4.78
N GLN A 148 10.03 -1.98 -5.84
CA GLN A 148 10.07 -0.68 -6.52
C GLN A 148 9.77 0.45 -5.52
N GLN A 149 8.63 0.44 -4.82
CA GLN A 149 8.24 1.52 -3.91
C GLN A 149 9.22 1.75 -2.74
N ILE A 150 9.83 0.69 -2.18
CA ILE A 150 10.87 0.79 -1.16
C ILE A 150 12.14 1.42 -1.75
N VAL A 151 12.56 0.99 -2.94
CA VAL A 151 13.73 1.52 -3.63
C VAL A 151 13.51 2.99 -4.01
N GLU A 152 12.36 3.33 -4.58
CA GLU A 152 11.96 4.70 -4.96
C GLU A 152 11.91 5.63 -3.74
N GLY A 153 11.23 5.21 -2.67
CA GLY A 153 11.16 5.97 -1.43
C GLY A 153 12.53 6.21 -0.79
N ARG A 154 13.42 5.20 -0.84
CA ARG A 154 14.80 5.34 -0.34
C ARG A 154 15.64 6.28 -1.22
N ILE A 155 15.50 6.20 -2.55
CA ILE A 155 16.15 7.12 -3.48
C ILE A 155 15.72 8.56 -3.19
N ASN A 156 14.42 8.82 -3.06
CA ASN A 156 13.89 10.16 -2.79
C ASN A 156 14.43 10.72 -1.45
N PHE A 157 14.42 9.93 -0.39
CA PHE A 157 14.99 10.31 0.90
C PHE A 157 16.49 10.63 0.81
N LEU A 158 17.26 9.80 0.10
CA LEU A 158 18.70 10.02 -0.06
C LEU A 158 19.00 11.26 -0.91
N LEU A 159 18.17 11.58 -1.91
CA LEU A 159 18.28 12.81 -2.69
C LEU A 159 18.00 14.05 -1.83
N GLU A 160 17.01 14.01 -0.95
CA GLU A 160 16.77 15.09 0.02
C GLU A 160 17.97 15.26 0.97
N LYS A 161 18.51 14.16 1.52
CA LYS A 161 19.71 14.20 2.37
C LYS A 161 20.95 14.70 1.63
N LEU A 162 21.08 14.37 0.35
CA LEU A 162 22.17 14.85 -0.48
C LEU A 162 22.10 16.38 -0.63
N ASN A 163 20.90 16.92 -0.86
CA ASN A 163 20.68 18.36 -0.94
C ASN A 163 21.04 19.04 0.41
N ASP A 164 20.61 18.49 1.54
CA ASP A 164 20.99 18.98 2.88
C ASP A 164 22.52 19.03 3.04
N CYS A 165 23.23 17.96 2.67
CA CYS A 165 24.70 17.89 2.77
C CYS A 165 25.41 18.87 1.81
N ILE A 166 24.85 19.14 0.63
CA ILE A 166 25.37 20.13 -0.32
C ILE A 166 25.25 21.54 0.27
N GLU A 167 24.10 21.87 0.87
CA GLU A 167 23.87 23.16 1.53
C GLU A 167 24.79 23.35 2.74
N GLN A 168 25.08 22.28 3.48
CA GLN A 168 25.89 22.31 4.70
C GLN A 168 27.39 22.03 4.47
N GLN A 169 27.83 21.76 3.24
CA GLN A 169 29.21 21.43 2.85
C GLN A 169 29.82 20.22 3.58
N GLU A 170 29.00 19.19 3.88
CA GLU A 170 29.45 17.96 4.56
C GLU A 170 29.95 16.89 3.58
N GLU A 171 31.20 17.03 3.10
CA GLU A 171 31.78 16.13 2.08
C GLU A 171 31.82 14.62 2.42
N PRO A 172 32.14 14.17 3.66
CA PRO A 172 32.23 12.73 3.95
C PRO A 172 30.88 12.01 3.84
N ASN A 173 29.82 12.69 4.32
CA ASN A 173 28.45 12.19 4.26
C ASN A 173 27.94 12.18 2.81
N MET A 174 28.35 13.17 2.01
CA MET A 174 27.96 13.28 0.60
C MET A 174 28.47 12.10 -0.25
N HIS A 175 29.69 11.60 0.01
CA HIS A 175 30.23 10.46 -0.74
C HIS A 175 29.46 9.16 -0.44
N MET A 176 29.09 8.93 0.82
CA MET A 176 28.33 7.74 1.21
C MET A 176 26.93 7.73 0.59
N ILE A 177 26.24 8.89 0.63
CA ILE A 177 24.90 9.02 0.05
C ILE A 177 24.91 8.79 -1.47
N LYS A 178 25.92 9.33 -2.18
CA LYS A 178 26.07 9.13 -3.64
C LYS A 178 26.30 7.67 -4.02
N GLN A 179 27.06 6.93 -3.21
CA GLN A 179 27.32 5.51 -3.46
C GLN A 179 26.04 4.68 -3.29
N GLU A 180 25.30 4.90 -2.21
CA GLU A 180 24.03 4.20 -1.95
C GLU A 180 22.98 4.51 -3.03
N LEU A 181 22.89 5.77 -3.49
CA LEU A 181 22.04 6.16 -4.61
C LEU A 181 22.37 5.41 -5.90
N SER A 182 23.65 5.18 -6.19
CA SER A 182 24.07 4.44 -7.38
C SER A 182 23.57 2.99 -7.33
N GLU A 183 23.78 2.32 -6.21
CA GLU A 183 23.37 0.92 -6.01
C GLU A 183 21.85 0.75 -6.11
N LEU A 184 21.08 1.66 -5.50
CA LEU A 184 19.62 1.66 -5.56
C LEU A 184 19.07 2.00 -6.95
N THR A 185 19.76 2.87 -7.70
CA THR A 185 19.38 3.18 -9.09
C THR A 185 19.56 1.97 -10.01
N ASP A 186 20.63 1.19 -9.81
CA ASP A 186 20.85 -0.06 -10.55
C ASP A 186 19.77 -1.09 -10.21
N GLN A 187 19.44 -1.25 -8.93
CA GLN A 187 18.35 -2.11 -8.47
C GLN A 187 16.98 -1.67 -9.06
N TRP A 188 16.70 -0.37 -9.09
CA TRP A 188 15.49 0.18 -9.72
C TRP A 188 15.41 -0.14 -11.21
N ASN A 189 16.52 0.01 -11.94
CA ASN A 189 16.58 -0.30 -13.36
C ASN A 189 16.38 -1.79 -13.65
N GLU A 190 16.86 -2.68 -12.78
CA GLU A 190 16.59 -4.12 -12.86
C GLU A 190 15.11 -4.43 -12.62
N LEU A 191 14.50 -3.77 -11.64
CA LEU A 191 13.07 -3.90 -11.35
C LEU A 191 12.17 -3.39 -12.47
N GLN A 192 12.64 -2.47 -13.34
CA GLN A 192 11.88 -1.97 -14.50
C GLN A 192 12.00 -2.84 -15.77
N ARG A 193 12.86 -3.86 -15.79
CA ARG A 193 13.09 -4.73 -16.96
C ARG A 193 12.20 -5.98 -17.02
N TYR A 194 11.35 -6.18 -16.01
CA TYR A 194 10.38 -7.26 -15.91
C TYR A 194 8.97 -6.79 -16.29
#